data_AF-A0A946DVN5-F1
#
_entry.id   AF-A0A946DVN5-F1
#
_cell.length_a   1.000
_cell.length_b   1.000
_cell.length_c   1.000
_cell.angle_alpha   90.00
_cell.angle_beta   90.00
_cell.angle_gamma   90.00
#
_symmetry.space_group_name_H-M   'P 1'
#
loop_
_entity.id
_entity.type
_entity.pdbx_description
1 polymer ?
#
loop_
_entity_poly.entity_id
_entity_poly.type
_entity_poly.pdbx_seq_one_letter_code
_entity_poly.pdbx_strand_id
1 'polypeptide(L)'
;MNGEKALAACLREFHTLATCVWAEYQDVGPGRVDAALFDDGKAAAARVLELLGDDNISATMTAAELRAAVEKVCDLATRCATRPEGLCFITGEAGLVPRRDWHAAMEESLTVIGEAVAALS
;
A
#
# COMPACT_ATOMS: atom_id res chain seq x y z
N MET A 1 6.14 14.38 19.47
CA MET A 1 4.90 15.18 19.32
C MET A 1 4.69 15.83 17.94
N ASN A 2 5.63 16.54 17.30
CA ASN A 2 5.40 17.02 15.91
C ASN A 2 5.63 15.92 14.85
N GLY A 3 6.62 15.05 15.05
CA GLY A 3 6.93 13.94 14.13
C GLY A 3 5.83 12.87 14.05
N GLU A 4 5.31 12.41 15.20
CA GLU A 4 4.23 11.40 15.24
C GLU A 4 2.95 11.88 14.57
N LYS A 5 2.57 13.15 14.75
CA LYS A 5 1.39 13.73 14.08
C LYS A 5 1.59 13.82 12.56
N ALA A 6 2.80 14.20 12.12
CA ALA A 6 3.13 14.25 10.70
C ALA A 6 3.12 12.84 10.09
N LEU A 7 3.67 11.86 10.80
CA LEU A 7 3.64 10.45 10.39
C LEU A 7 2.21 9.92 10.31
N ALA A 8 1.38 10.16 11.32
CA ALA A 8 -0.01 9.73 11.34
C ALA A 8 -0.79 10.31 10.14
N ALA A 9 -0.58 11.59 9.83
CA ALA A 9 -1.21 12.24 8.69
C ALA A 9 -0.74 11.65 7.35
N CYS A 10 0.57 11.50 7.15
CA CYS A 10 1.12 10.92 5.91
C CYS A 10 0.71 9.45 5.74
N LEU A 11 0.66 8.68 6.84
CA LEU A 11 0.27 7.28 6.80
C LEU A 11 -1.22 7.12 6.48
N ARG A 12 -2.07 7.98 7.03
CA ARG A 12 -3.51 8.00 6.70
C ARG A 12 -3.76 8.36 5.24
N GLU A 13 -3.03 9.35 4.72
CA GLU A 13 -3.07 9.73 3.30
C GLU A 13 -2.66 8.55 2.42
N PHE A 14 -1.51 7.93 2.71
CA PHE A 14 -1.02 6.76 1.99
C PHE A 14 -2.02 5.59 2.04
N HIS A 15 -2.51 5.24 3.22
CA HIS A 15 -3.49 4.17 3.42
C HIS A 15 -4.74 4.41 2.58
N THR A 16 -5.29 5.62 2.61
CA THR A 16 -6.50 5.99 1.84
C THR A 16 -6.27 5.79 0.35
N LEU A 17 -5.18 6.33 -0.20
CA LEU A 17 -4.87 6.22 -1.63
C LEU A 17 -4.64 4.77 -2.04
N ALA A 18 -3.92 4.00 -1.24
CA ALA A 18 -3.68 2.58 -1.50
C ALA A 18 -4.96 1.73 -1.44
N THR A 19 -5.84 1.99 -0.46
CA THR A 19 -7.15 1.32 -0.37
C THR A 19 -8.02 1.66 -1.57
N CYS A 20 -8.01 2.91 -2.06
CA CYS A 20 -8.74 3.29 -3.28
C CYS A 20 -8.26 2.52 -4.51
N VAL A 21 -6.94 2.42 -4.70
CA VAL A 21 -6.36 1.61 -5.79
C VAL A 21 -6.74 0.15 -5.67
N TRP A 22 -6.72 -0.40 -4.46
CA TRP A 22 -7.10 -1.78 -4.23
C TRP A 22 -8.57 -2.03 -4.52
N ALA A 23 -9.47 -1.16 -4.07
CA ALA A 23 -10.89 -1.25 -4.33
C ALA A 23 -11.20 -1.14 -5.84
N GLU A 24 -10.58 -0.19 -6.54
CA GLU A 24 -10.69 -0.06 -8.00
C GLU A 24 -10.22 -1.35 -8.69
N TYR A 25 -9.04 -1.86 -8.32
CA TYR A 25 -8.52 -3.11 -8.87
C TYR A 25 -9.47 -4.30 -8.65
N GLN A 26 -10.11 -4.39 -7.49
CA GLN A 26 -11.09 -5.44 -7.19
C GLN A 26 -12.38 -5.29 -8.00
N ASP A 27 -12.79 -4.06 -8.32
CA ASP A 27 -14.02 -3.79 -9.09
C ASP A 27 -13.80 -3.99 -10.59
N VAL A 28 -12.80 -3.32 -11.17
CA VAL A 28 -12.60 -3.32 -12.63
C VAL A 28 -11.65 -4.41 -13.11
N GLY A 29 -10.82 -4.97 -12.22
CA GLY A 29 -9.84 -6.01 -12.53
C GLY A 29 -8.52 -5.51 -13.13
N PRO A 30 -7.61 -6.43 -13.49
CA PRO A 30 -6.27 -6.11 -13.96
C PRO A 30 -6.27 -5.35 -15.28
N GLY A 31 -5.32 -4.40 -15.41
CA GLY A 31 -5.13 -3.59 -16.61
C GLY A 31 -6.20 -2.51 -16.85
N ARG A 32 -7.11 -2.31 -15.89
CA ARG A 32 -8.20 -1.32 -15.98
C ARG A 32 -8.14 -0.22 -14.92
N VAL A 33 -7.28 -0.37 -13.92
CA VAL A 33 -7.05 0.67 -12.90
C VAL A 33 -6.41 1.87 -13.57
N ASP A 34 -6.89 3.08 -13.26
CA ASP A 34 -6.27 4.31 -13.71
C ASP A 34 -4.87 4.45 -13.09
N ALA A 35 -3.85 4.56 -13.95
CA ALA A 35 -2.46 4.73 -13.52
C ALA A 35 -2.26 5.99 -12.67
N ALA A 36 -3.04 7.05 -12.92
CA ALA A 36 -2.97 8.30 -12.18
C ALA A 36 -3.47 8.16 -10.73
N LEU A 37 -4.26 7.12 -10.43
CA LEU A 37 -4.88 6.92 -9.11
C LEU A 37 -3.85 6.73 -7.99
N PHE A 38 -2.61 6.33 -8.32
CA PHE A 38 -1.58 6.02 -7.32
C PHE A 38 -0.34 6.92 -7.34
N ASP A 39 -0.27 7.93 -8.20
CA ASP A 39 0.93 8.78 -8.26
C ASP A 39 1.14 9.57 -6.96
N ASP A 40 0.05 10.10 -6.39
CA ASP A 40 0.08 10.73 -5.05
C ASP A 40 0.40 9.71 -3.95
N GLY A 41 -0.02 8.46 -4.13
CA GLY A 41 0.25 7.36 -3.20
C GLY A 41 1.74 7.05 -3.07
N LYS A 42 2.50 7.10 -4.18
CA LYS A 42 3.96 6.95 -4.17
C LYS A 42 4.64 8.08 -3.40
N ALA A 43 4.19 9.31 -3.59
CA ALA A 43 4.72 10.48 -2.88
C ALA A 43 4.40 10.42 -1.37
N ALA A 44 3.21 9.95 -0.99
CA ALA A 44 2.85 9.69 0.40
C ALA A 44 3.70 8.58 1.02
N ALA A 45 3.92 7.47 0.30
CA ALA A 45 4.78 6.38 0.75
C ALA A 45 6.22 6.84 1.04
N ALA A 46 6.80 7.63 0.12
CA ALA A 46 8.16 8.16 0.30
C ALA A 46 8.28 9.01 1.58
N ARG A 47 7.31 9.90 1.84
CA ARG A 47 7.25 10.72 3.06
C ARG A 47 7.14 9.85 4.32
N VAL A 48 6.30 8.82 4.29
CA VAL A 48 6.17 7.87 5.41
C VAL A 48 7.50 7.18 5.69
N LEU A 49 8.20 6.70 4.65
CA LEU A 49 9.49 6.00 4.78
C LEU A 49 10.61 6.90 5.28
N GLU A 50 10.57 8.20 4.96
CA GLU A 50 11.48 9.22 5.49
C GLU A 50 11.23 9.43 6.99
N LEU A 51 9.97 9.65 7.39
CA LEU A 51 9.58 9.86 8.79
C LEU A 51 9.82 8.63 9.68
N LEU A 52 9.77 7.43 9.10
CA LEU A 52 10.12 6.16 9.76
C LEU A 52 11.62 6.03 10.07
N GLY A 53 12.49 6.72 9.32
CA GLY A 53 13.94 6.68 9.49
C GLY A 53 14.47 7.44 10.70
N ASP A 54 13.63 8.28 11.32
CA ASP A 54 14.02 9.21 12.40
C ASP A 54 13.81 8.66 13.83
N ASP A 55 13.70 7.33 14.01
CA ASP A 55 13.57 6.64 15.33
C ASP A 55 12.40 7.12 16.23
N ASN A 56 11.40 7.80 15.65
CA ASN A 56 10.35 8.51 16.39
C ASN A 56 9.09 7.67 16.72
N ILE A 57 9.13 6.34 16.66
CA ILE A 57 7.91 5.51 16.83
C ILE A 57 7.94 4.71 18.13
N SER A 58 6.93 4.97 18.96
CA SER A 58 6.67 4.29 20.23
C SER A 58 6.18 2.84 20.06
N ALA A 59 7.09 1.89 20.32
CA ALA A 59 7.00 0.57 20.98
C ALA A 59 5.80 -0.41 20.80
N THR A 60 4.71 -0.11 20.09
CA THR A 60 3.60 -1.08 19.90
C THR A 60 3.64 -1.84 18.57
N MET A 61 4.24 -1.24 17.54
CA MET A 61 4.52 -1.88 16.26
C MET A 61 5.95 -1.53 15.87
N THR A 62 6.74 -2.49 15.39
CA THR A 62 8.13 -2.16 15.05
C THR A 62 8.14 -1.26 13.82
N ALA A 63 8.97 -0.21 13.83
CA ALA A 63 9.16 0.65 12.66
C ALA A 63 9.54 -0.17 11.40
N ALA A 64 10.20 -1.33 11.60
CA ALA A 64 10.53 -2.29 10.56
C ALA A 64 9.28 -2.96 9.93
N GLU A 65 8.32 -3.40 10.73
CA GLU A 65 7.06 -3.99 10.23
C GLU A 65 6.25 -2.96 9.44
N LEU A 66 6.10 -1.75 9.98
CA LEU A 66 5.39 -0.67 9.29
C LEU A 66 6.07 -0.31 7.96
N ARG A 67 7.41 -0.22 7.98
CA ARG A 67 8.21 0.02 6.78
C ARG A 67 7.97 -1.06 5.72
N ALA A 68 8.05 -2.33 6.12
CA ALA A 68 7.84 -3.46 5.22
C ALA A 68 6.43 -3.45 4.62
N ALA A 69 5.41 -3.14 5.42
CA ALA A 69 4.03 -3.03 4.95
C ALA A 69 3.85 -1.88 3.93
N VAL A 70 4.42 -0.70 4.20
CA VAL A 70 4.36 0.46 3.29
C VAL A 70 5.06 0.16 1.96
N GLU A 71 6.27 -0.41 2.02
CA GLU A 71 7.01 -0.81 0.81
C GLU A 71 6.24 -1.87 0.01
N LYS A 72 5.63 -2.85 0.71
CA LYS A 72 4.82 -3.91 0.08
C LYS A 72 3.60 -3.35 -0.64
N VAL A 73 2.80 -2.51 0.04
CA VAL A 73 1.62 -1.90 -0.57
C VAL A 73 2.02 -1.00 -1.74
N CYS A 74 3.10 -0.24 -1.62
CA CYS A 74 3.57 0.62 -2.70
C CYS A 74 3.94 -0.18 -3.97
N ASP A 75 4.66 -1.30 -3.83
CA ASP A 75 4.98 -2.18 -4.96
C ASP A 75 3.71 -2.81 -5.56
N LEU A 76 2.83 -3.37 -4.73
CA LEU A 76 1.61 -4.05 -5.21
C LEU A 76 0.62 -3.08 -5.86
N ALA A 77 0.36 -1.92 -5.26
CA ALA A 77 -0.51 -0.88 -5.83
C ALA A 77 0.06 -0.33 -7.14
N THR A 78 1.38 -0.14 -7.22
CA THR A 78 2.03 0.23 -8.48
C THR A 78 1.81 -0.83 -9.56
N ARG A 79 1.89 -2.12 -9.23
CA ARG A 79 1.59 -3.20 -10.19
C ARG A 79 0.13 -3.15 -10.65
N CYS A 80 -0.83 -2.95 -9.74
CA CYS A 80 -2.25 -2.81 -10.08
C CYS A 80 -2.47 -1.69 -11.10
N ALA A 81 -1.83 -0.54 -10.88
CA ALA A 81 -2.02 0.67 -11.66
C ALA A 81 -1.23 0.71 -12.99
N THR A 82 -0.10 0.01 -13.09
CA THR A 82 0.83 0.18 -14.23
C THR A 82 1.03 -1.06 -15.09
N ARG A 83 0.62 -2.24 -14.61
CA ARG A 83 0.84 -3.50 -15.34
C ARG A 83 -0.47 -4.03 -15.88
N PRO A 84 -0.56 -4.40 -17.17
CA PRO A 84 -1.76 -5.01 -17.75
C PRO A 84 -2.22 -6.27 -17.02
N GLU A 85 -1.28 -7.06 -16.50
CA GLU A 85 -1.56 -8.25 -15.72
C GLU A 85 -1.86 -7.97 -14.24
N GLY A 86 -1.58 -6.76 -13.73
CA GLY A 86 -1.77 -6.41 -12.33
C GLY A 86 -1.11 -7.39 -11.36
N LEU A 87 -1.93 -7.97 -10.48
CA LEU A 87 -1.53 -9.02 -9.52
C LEU A 87 -1.85 -10.43 -10.02
N CYS A 88 -2.00 -10.62 -11.34
CA CYS A 88 -2.23 -11.92 -11.94
C CYS A 88 -0.94 -12.54 -12.52
N PHE A 89 -1.00 -13.82 -12.84
CA PHE A 89 -0.07 -14.46 -13.77
C PHE A 89 -0.73 -14.66 -15.13
N ILE A 90 0.06 -14.55 -16.19
CA ILE A 90 -0.39 -14.83 -17.56
C ILE A 90 -0.24 -16.33 -17.80
N THR A 91 -1.34 -17.00 -18.14
CA THR A 91 -1.32 -18.40 -18.58
C THR A 91 -1.65 -18.50 -20.07
N GLY A 92 -1.07 -19.49 -20.74
CA GLY A 92 -1.26 -19.70 -22.18
C GLY A 92 -2.70 -20.08 -22.57
N GLU A 93 -3.44 -20.75 -21.68
CA GLU A 93 -4.75 -21.33 -22.01
C GLU A 93 -5.93 -20.69 -21.27
N ALA A 94 -5.70 -20.00 -20.14
CA ALA A 94 -6.78 -19.47 -19.28
C ALA A 94 -6.79 -17.94 -19.15
N GLY A 95 -5.87 -17.22 -19.80
CA GLY A 95 -5.74 -15.78 -19.64
C GLY A 95 -5.09 -15.40 -18.30
N LEU A 96 -5.58 -14.33 -17.66
CA LEU A 96 -5.07 -13.81 -16.39
C LEU A 96 -5.66 -14.58 -15.20
N VAL A 97 -4.80 -15.12 -14.34
CA VAL A 97 -5.21 -15.81 -13.11
C VAL A 97 -4.66 -15.07 -11.88
N PRO A 98 -5.46 -14.75 -10.85
CA PRO A 98 -5.01 -14.04 -9.66
C PRO A 98 -3.90 -14.75 -8.89
N ARG A 99 -2.83 -14.01 -8.53
CA ARG A 99 -1.81 -14.47 -7.58
C ARG A 99 -2.35 -14.29 -6.17
N ARG A 100 -2.92 -15.37 -5.61
CA ARG A 100 -3.57 -15.35 -4.29
C ARG A 100 -2.64 -14.87 -3.18
N ASP A 101 -1.35 -15.20 -3.27
CA ASP A 101 -0.31 -14.75 -2.34
C ASP A 101 -0.11 -13.23 -2.39
N TRP A 102 -0.20 -12.61 -3.56
CA TRP A 102 -0.06 -11.15 -3.69
C TRP A 102 -1.31 -10.40 -3.26
N HIS A 103 -2.49 -10.97 -3.53
CA HIS A 103 -3.76 -10.45 -3.02
C HIS A 103 -3.76 -10.46 -1.48
N ALA A 104 -3.41 -11.60 -0.88
CA ALA A 104 -3.33 -11.73 0.57
C ALA A 104 -2.28 -10.77 1.17
N ALA A 105 -1.11 -10.64 0.55
CA ALA A 105 -0.08 -9.71 1.01
C ALA A 105 -0.53 -8.24 0.93
N MET A 106 -1.33 -7.86 -0.07
CA MET A 106 -1.93 -6.53 -0.15
C MET A 106 -2.88 -6.27 1.02
N GLU A 107 -3.80 -7.19 1.26
CA GLU A 107 -4.81 -7.08 2.32
C GLU A 107 -4.19 -7.07 3.73
N GLU A 108 -3.22 -7.95 3.97
CA GLU A 108 -2.47 -8.01 5.22
C GLU A 108 -1.68 -6.71 5.48
N SER A 109 -0.97 -6.22 4.46
CA SER A 109 -0.16 -5.00 4.62
C SER A 109 -1.03 -3.76 4.80
N LEU A 110 -2.17 -3.66 4.11
CA LEU A 110 -3.16 -2.61 4.33
C LEU A 110 -3.72 -2.66 5.76
N THR A 111 -3.96 -3.85 6.30
CA THR A 111 -4.42 -4.03 7.68
C THR A 111 -3.39 -3.51 8.68
N VAL A 112 -2.11 -3.89 8.53
CA VAL A 112 -0.99 -3.42 9.37
C VAL A 112 -0.91 -1.89 9.35
N ILE A 113 -1.02 -1.28 8.16
CA ILE A 113 -1.00 0.18 8.02
C ILE A 113 -2.23 0.81 8.70
N GLY A 114 -3.42 0.25 8.51
CA GLY A 114 -4.66 0.74 9.12
C GLY A 114 -4.62 0.70 10.65
N GLU A 115 -4.07 -0.37 11.23
CA GLU A 115 -3.84 -0.50 12.68
C GLU A 115 -2.85 0.55 13.18
N ALA A 116 -1.76 0.80 12.45
CA ALA A 116 -0.80 1.84 12.77
C ALA A 116 -1.41 3.26 12.70
N VAL A 117 -2.26 3.53 11.71
CA VAL A 117 -3.00 4.80 11.64
C VAL A 117 -3.90 4.97 12.87
N ALA A 118 -4.58 3.91 13.30
CA ALA A 118 -5.44 3.94 14.49
C ALA A 118 -4.63 4.14 15.79
N ALA A 119 -3.45 3.53 15.89
CA ALA A 119 -2.57 3.66 17.05
C ALA A 119 -1.91 5.05 17.18
N LEU A 120 -1.69 5.75 16.06
CA LEU A 120 -1.07 7.08 16.01
C LEU A 120 -2.08 8.25 16.00
N SER A 121 -3.39 7.97 15.96
CA SER A 121 -4.47 8.98 15.93
C SER A 121 -4.90 9.41 17.33
#